data_AF-A0A1I0I1Y5-F1
#
_entry.id   AF-A0A1I0I1Y5-F1
#
_cell.length_a   1.000
_cell.length_b   1.000
_cell.length_c   1.000
_cell.angle_alpha   90.00
_cell.angle_beta   90.00
_cell.angle_gamma   90.00
#
_symmetry.space_group_name_H-M   'P 1'
#
loop_
_entity.id
_entity.type
_entity.pdbx_description
1 polymer ?
#
loop_
_entity_poly.entity_id
_entity_poly.type
_entity_poly.pdbx_seq_one_letter_code
_entity_poly.pdbx_strand_id
1 'polypeptide(L)'
;FLILDNHPVHHARRVREYVESLDGKLRLFFLPPYSPELNPDESVWGYIKYHHVGKKIINSKEQLRSIVYRQLRRLQKLPKLLKSFFGHPDLAYISG
;
A
#
# COMPACT_ATOMS: atom_id res chain seq x y z
N PHE A 1 -2.59 -14.26 -3.35
CA PHE A 1 -3.64 -13.34 -3.84
C PHE A 1 -3.20 -11.91 -3.57
N LEU A 2 -3.85 -10.92 -4.16
CA LEU A 2 -3.55 -9.49 -3.94
C LEU A 2 -4.83 -8.78 -3.51
N ILE A 3 -4.76 -8.02 -2.42
CA ILE A 3 -5.86 -7.16 -1.96
C ILE A 3 -5.62 -5.76 -2.50
N LEU A 4 -6.64 -5.14 -3.08
CA LEU A 4 -6.58 -3.83 -3.72
C LEU A 4 -7.73 -2.94 -3.26
N ASP A 5 -7.48 -1.63 -3.25
CA ASP A 5 -8.57 -0.66 -3.17
C ASP A 5 -9.35 -0.59 -4.49
N ASN A 6 -10.35 0.28 -4.56
CA ASN A 6 -11.19 0.46 -5.75
C ASN A 6 -10.66 1.51 -6.73
N HIS A 7 -9.36 1.84 -6.73
CA HIS A 7 -8.82 2.80 -7.68
C HIS A 7 -9.09 2.33 -9.13
N PRO A 8 -9.60 3.18 -10.05
CA PRO A 8 -10.05 2.76 -11.38
C PRO A 8 -8.99 2.01 -12.21
N VAL A 9 -7.72 2.30 -11.95
CA VAL A 9 -6.58 1.62 -12.60
C VAL A 9 -6.58 0.11 -12.34
N HIS A 10 -7.05 -0.35 -11.18
CA HIS A 10 -7.12 -1.77 -10.83
C HIS A 10 -8.24 -2.50 -11.57
N HIS A 11 -9.26 -1.77 -12.05
CA HIS A 11 -10.40 -2.30 -12.80
C HIS A 11 -10.23 -2.21 -14.32
N ALA A 12 -9.13 -1.58 -14.77
CA ALA A 12 -8.85 -1.38 -16.18
C ALA A 12 -8.82 -2.71 -16.96
N ARG A 13 -9.36 -2.71 -18.18
CA ARG A 13 -9.44 -3.91 -19.04
C ARG A 13 -8.09 -4.63 -19.16
N ARG A 14 -7.00 -3.88 -19.37
CA ARG A 14 -5.63 -4.43 -19.48
C ARG A 14 -5.19 -5.18 -18.23
N VAL A 15 -5.61 -4.73 -17.04
CA VAL A 15 -5.29 -5.42 -15.77
C VAL A 15 -6.09 -6.73 -15.67
N ARG A 16 -7.39 -6.70 -16.00
CA ARG A 16 -8.25 -7.89 -16.00
C ARG A 16 -7.75 -8.97 -16.97
N GLU A 17 -7.47 -8.59 -18.21
CA GLU A 17 -6.93 -9.51 -19.23
C GLU A 17 -5.60 -10.13 -18.80
N TYR A 18 -4.72 -9.34 -18.19
CA TYR A 18 -3.46 -9.86 -17.65
C TYR A 18 -3.70 -10.88 -16.52
N VAL A 19 -4.56 -10.57 -15.56
CA VAL A 19 -4.89 -11.50 -14.45
C VAL A 19 -5.53 -12.79 -14.97
N GLU A 20 -6.44 -12.69 -15.94
CA GLU A 20 -7.07 -13.85 -16.59
C GLU A 20 -6.04 -14.74 -17.28
N SER A 21 -5.06 -14.13 -17.99
CA SER A 21 -3.98 -14.87 -18.66
C SER A 21 -3.06 -15.65 -17.71
N LEU A 22 -3.09 -15.36 -16.40
CA LEU A 22 -2.29 -16.04 -15.40
C LEU A 22 -2.92 -17.35 -14.91
N ASP A 23 -4.07 -17.75 -15.44
CA ASP A 23 -4.74 -19.03 -15.17
C ASP A 23 -4.85 -19.32 -13.66
N GLY A 24 -5.38 -18.33 -12.92
CA GLY A 24 -5.61 -18.42 -11.48
C GLY A 24 -4.37 -18.31 -10.59
N LYS A 25 -3.15 -18.19 -11.15
CA LYS A 25 -1.92 -17.95 -10.37
C LYS A 25 -1.94 -16.62 -9.59
N LEU A 26 -2.71 -15.65 -10.08
CA LEU A 26 -3.02 -14.41 -9.39
C LEU A 26 -4.53 -14.26 -9.23
N ARG A 27 -4.96 -14.04 -7.99
CA ARG A 27 -6.34 -13.70 -7.65
C ARG A 27 -6.37 -12.32 -6.99
N LEU A 28 -7.23 -11.44 -7.47
CA LEU A 28 -7.45 -10.11 -6.92
C LEU A 28 -8.67 -10.13 -5.97
N PHE A 29 -8.53 -9.49 -4.83
CA PHE A 29 -9.62 -9.21 -3.90
C PHE A 29 -9.73 -7.69 -3.74
N PHE A 30 -10.94 -7.17 -3.85
CA PHE A 30 -11.18 -5.74 -3.72
C PHE A 30 -11.78 -5.44 -2.36
N LEU A 31 -11.28 -4.39 -1.72
CA LEU A 31 -11.89 -3.84 -0.51
C LEU A 31 -13.30 -3.31 -0.83
N PRO A 32 -14.18 -3.17 0.18
CA PRO A 32 -15.39 -2.38 0.03
C PRO A 32 -15.09 -0.94 -0.47
N PRO A 33 -15.96 -0.34 -1.29
CA PRO A 33 -15.81 1.05 -1.69
C PRO A 33 -15.76 1.99 -0.48
N TYR A 34 -14.95 3.05 -0.59
CA TYR A 34 -14.80 4.08 0.45
C TYR A 34 -14.34 3.59 1.83
N SER A 35 -13.62 2.47 1.89
CA SER A 35 -13.06 1.91 3.14
C SER A 35 -11.54 2.04 3.24
N PRO A 36 -10.98 3.26 3.38
CA PRO A 36 -9.53 3.45 3.53
C PRO A 36 -8.97 2.81 4.81
N GLU A 37 -9.77 2.68 5.87
CA GLU A 37 -9.42 2.02 7.13
C GLU A 37 -9.06 0.53 6.96
N LEU A 38 -9.58 -0.08 5.90
CA LEU A 38 -9.27 -1.46 5.54
C LEU A 38 -7.99 -1.56 4.69
N ASN A 39 -7.37 -0.45 4.26
CA ASN A 39 -6.15 -0.51 3.46
C ASN A 39 -4.89 -0.36 4.35
N PRO A 40 -4.06 -1.42 4.52
CA PRO A 40 -2.84 -1.34 5.33
C PRO A 40 -1.81 -0.34 4.77
N ASP A 41 -1.88 -0.01 3.48
CA ASP A 41 -1.00 1.00 2.87
C ASP A 41 -1.22 2.39 3.49
N GLU A 42 -2.42 2.70 3.99
CA GLU A 42 -2.69 3.97 4.67
C GLU A 42 -1.83 4.12 5.93
N SER A 43 -1.60 3.03 6.67
CA SER A 43 -0.69 3.03 7.84
C SER A 43 0.76 3.26 7.42
N VAL A 44 1.20 2.65 6.32
CA VAL A 44 2.54 2.87 5.76
C VAL A 44 2.72 4.33 5.33
N TRP A 45 1.75 4.88 4.62
CA TRP A 45 1.79 6.26 4.15
C TRP A 45 1.70 7.26 5.29
N GLY A 46 0.84 7.00 6.29
CA GLY A 46 0.75 7.78 7.52
C GLY A 46 2.09 7.86 8.24
N TYR A 47 2.76 6.71 8.42
CA TYR A 47 4.10 6.64 9.01
C TYR A 47 5.13 7.48 8.24
N ILE A 48 5.19 7.35 6.90
CA ILE A 48 6.14 8.09 6.07
C ILE A 48 5.87 9.60 6.11
N LYS A 49 4.59 10.00 6.00
CA LYS A 49 4.18 11.40 6.03
C LYS A 49 4.53 12.04 7.37
N TYR A 50 4.14 11.41 8.48
CA TYR A 50 4.33 11.96 9.82
C TYR A 50 5.80 12.03 10.26
N HIS A 51 6.57 10.96 10.03
CA HIS A 51 7.93 10.87 10.55
C HIS A 51 9.02 11.40 9.63
N HIS A 52 8.77 11.53 8.32
CA HIS A 52 9.86 11.73 7.36
C HIS A 52 9.62 12.81 6.31
N VAL A 53 8.37 13.11 5.95
CA VAL A 53 8.03 14.15 4.96
C VAL A 53 7.57 15.43 5.65
N GLY A 54 6.67 15.34 6.64
CA GLY A 54 6.06 16.52 7.29
C GLY A 54 7.02 17.37 8.10
N LYS A 55 8.25 16.91 8.35
CA LYS A 55 9.30 17.63 9.10
C LYS A 55 10.42 18.18 8.20
N LYS A 56 10.29 18.10 6.88
CA LYS A 56 11.34 18.51 5.93
C LYS A 56 10.82 19.57 4.97
N ILE A 57 11.67 20.56 4.69
CA ILE A 57 11.47 21.45 3.56
C ILE A 57 11.79 20.67 2.28
N ILE A 58 10.82 20.59 1.38
CA ILE A 58 10.92 19.86 0.12
C ILE A 58 10.82 20.87 -1.01
N ASN A 59 11.89 20.99 -1.78
CA ASN A 59 12.05 22.01 -2.81
C ASN A 59 11.83 21.47 -4.23
N SER A 60 11.68 20.15 -4.39
CA SER A 60 11.39 19.55 -5.69
C SER A 60 10.69 18.20 -5.60
N LYS A 61 10.06 17.79 -6.72
CA LYS A 61 9.43 16.48 -6.89
C LYS A 61 10.46 15.35 -6.78
N GLU A 62 11.67 15.56 -7.28
CA GLU A 62 12.77 14.61 -7.27
C GLU A 62 13.25 14.38 -5.83
N GLN A 63 13.34 15.46 -5.05
CA GLN A 63 13.68 15.39 -3.63
C GLN A 63 12.61 14.62 -2.86
N LEU A 64 11.32 14.90 -3.08
CA LEU A 64 10.20 14.15 -2.48
C LEU A 64 10.30 12.66 -2.81
N ARG A 65 10.44 12.32 -4.10
CA ARG A 65 10.59 10.94 -4.56
C ARG A 65 11.76 10.24 -3.87
N SER A 66 12.94 10.87 -3.83
CA SER A 66 14.13 10.32 -3.19
C SER A 66 13.92 10.03 -1.70
N ILE A 67 13.25 10.95 -0.98
CA ILE A 67 12.90 10.77 0.43
C ILE A 67 11.95 9.58 0.60
N VAL A 68 10.85 9.55 -0.16
CA VAL A 68 9.83 8.49 -0.08
C VAL A 68 10.46 7.13 -0.36
N TYR A 69 11.19 6.98 -1.47
CA TYR A 69 11.83 5.71 -1.83
C TYR A 69 12.85 5.26 -0.79
N ARG A 70 13.61 6.18 -0.19
CA ARG A 70 14.55 5.85 0.88
C ARG A 70 13.82 5.27 2.10
N GLN A 71 12.68 5.84 2.47
CA GLN A 71 11.91 5.35 3.63
C GLN A 71 11.22 4.01 3.34
N LEU A 72 10.65 3.84 2.15
CA LEU A 72 10.08 2.55 1.74
C LEU A 72 11.15 1.44 1.77
N ARG A 73 12.34 1.69 1.24
CA ARG A 73 13.48 0.75 1.32
C ARG A 73 13.94 0.47 2.74
N ARG A 74 13.82 1.44 3.65
CA ARG A 74 14.13 1.24 5.08
C ARG A 74 13.07 0.35 5.74
N LEU A 75 11.79 0.62 5.50
CA LEU A 75 10.67 -0.18 6.03
C LEU A 75 10.73 -1.64 5.58
N GLN A 76 11.13 -1.90 4.32
CA GLN A 76 11.37 -3.26 3.82
C GLN A 76 12.37 -4.06 4.65
N LYS A 77 13.32 -3.39 5.32
CA LYS A 77 14.33 -4.02 6.19
C LYS A 77 13.88 -4.14 7.66
N LEU A 78 12.66 -3.70 7.99
CA LEU A 78 12.11 -3.68 9.35
C LEU A 78 10.83 -4.51 9.42
N PRO A 79 10.91 -5.85 9.28
CA PRO A 79 9.73 -6.71 9.16
C PRO A 79 8.83 -6.65 10.39
N LYS A 80 9.37 -6.44 11.59
CA LYS A 80 8.56 -6.27 12.82
C LYS A 80 7.68 -5.02 12.77
N LEU A 81 8.24 -3.90 12.31
CA LEU A 81 7.49 -2.65 12.15
C LEU A 81 6.46 -2.78 11.04
N LEU A 82 6.83 -3.36 9.90
CA LEU A 82 5.89 -3.59 8.81
C LEU A 82 4.71 -4.48 9.25
N LYS A 83 4.98 -5.55 10.00
CA LYS A 83 3.93 -6.41 10.57
C LYS A 83 3.04 -5.67 11.58
N SER A 84 3.58 -4.73 12.35
CA SER A 84 2.77 -3.98 13.32
C SER A 84 1.68 -3.12 12.67
N PHE A 85 1.81 -2.74 11.40
CA PHE A 85 0.77 -2.01 10.69
C PHE A 85 -0.50 -2.83 10.46
N PHE A 86 -0.40 -4.16 10.48
CA PHE A 86 -1.55 -5.06 10.35
C PHE A 86 -2.27 -5.32 11.68
N GLY A 87 -1.76 -4.77 12.80
CA GLY A 87 -2.33 -4.99 14.13
C GLY A 87 -3.59 -4.19 14.44
N HIS A 88 -4.09 -3.37 13.49
CA HIS A 88 -5.32 -2.60 13.69
C HIS A 88 -6.56 -3.51 13.61
N PRO A 89 -7.59 -3.32 14.45
CA PRO A 89 -8.81 -4.14 14.40
C PRO A 89 -9.47 -4.21 13.02
N ASP A 90 -9.48 -3.09 12.29
CA ASP A 90 -10.04 -3.02 10.93
C ASP A 90 -9.29 -3.89 9.92
N LEU A 91 -8.04 -4.26 10.21
CA LEU A 91 -7.19 -5.10 9.37
C LEU A 91 -7.20 -6.57 9.80
N ALA A 92 -8.05 -6.95 10.75
CA ALA A 92 -8.11 -8.32 11.27
C ALA A 92 -8.37 -9.37 10.19
N TYR A 93 -9.03 -9.00 9.09
CA TYR A 93 -9.27 -9.87 7.94
C TYR A 93 -7.98 -10.32 7.20
N ILE A 94 -6.85 -9.62 7.40
CA ILE A 94 -5.54 -9.96 6.83
C ILE A 94 -4.81 -10.99 7.70
N SER A 95 -5.12 -11.04 9.00
CA SER A 95 -4.34 -11.75 10.01
C SER A 95 -4.72 -13.23 10.18
N GLY A 96 -5.52 -13.78 9.25
CA GLY A 96 -5.95 -15.18 9.22
C GLY A 96 -5.01 -16.11 8.47
#